data_AF-A0A1H6FGE5-F1
#
_entry.id   AF-A0A1H6FGE5-F1
#
_cell.length_a   1.000
_cell.length_b   1.000
_cell.length_c   1.000
_cell.angle_alpha   90.00
_cell.angle_beta   90.00
_cell.angle_gamma   90.00
#
_symmetry.space_group_name_H-M   'P 1'
#
loop_
_entity.id
_entity.type
_entity.pdbx_description
1 polymer ?
#
loop_
_entity_poly.entity_id
_entity_poly.type
_entity_poly.pdbx_seq_one_letter_code
_entity_poly.pdbx_strand_id
1 'polypeptide(L)'
;MYEFKEQFKAIRQALYDNFLLRADALFNLLDSLSGRQRAQSIVELSLESLYERQYSSLYDAVDCFFTAKKPDEAAKERQEKALERIKILLPILPKPSRHPFWLTGIDATPALPALRPYARTLSDRGVTYHPNPVPGNKPIGVGHSYSVLALLPGVTKIT
;
A
#
# COMPACT_ATOMS: atom_id res chain seq x y z
N MET A 1 -1.42 -27.19 10.31
CA MET A 1 -1.74 -25.92 11.03
C MET A 1 -0.51 -25.27 11.68
N TYR A 2 0.42 -26.04 12.26
CA TYR A 2 1.66 -25.51 12.86
C TYR A 2 2.60 -24.84 11.84
N GLU A 3 2.77 -25.44 10.67
CA GLU A 3 3.69 -24.96 9.62
C GLU A 3 3.33 -23.57 9.08
N PHE A 4 2.04 -23.28 8.86
CA PHE A 4 1.59 -21.97 8.40
C PHE A 4 1.82 -20.86 9.43
N LYS A 5 1.67 -21.18 10.73
CA LYS A 5 1.92 -20.22 11.81
C LYS A 5 3.39 -19.84 11.91
N GLU A 6 4.29 -20.81 11.80
CA GLU A 6 5.74 -20.56 11.81
C GLU A 6 6.19 -19.79 10.57
N GLN A 7 5.67 -20.14 9.39
CA GLN A 7 5.94 -19.37 8.16
C GLN A 7 5.45 -17.93 8.30
N PHE A 8 4.21 -17.72 8.76
CA PHE A 8 3.66 -16.39 8.98
C PHE A 8 4.52 -15.57 9.96
N LYS A 9 4.95 -16.19 11.07
CA LYS A 9 5.84 -15.56 12.06
C LYS A 9 7.18 -15.17 11.45
N ALA A 10 7.80 -16.06 10.68
CA ALA A 10 9.08 -15.80 10.01
C ALA A 10 8.98 -14.63 9.03
N ILE A 11 7.91 -14.56 8.23
CA ILE A 11 7.71 -13.45 7.29
C ILE A 11 7.41 -12.15 8.02
N ARG A 12 6.60 -12.19 9.08
CA ARG A 12 6.34 -11.02 9.91
C ARG A 12 7.64 -10.46 10.49
N GLN A 13 8.52 -11.33 10.99
CA GLN A 13 9.84 -10.93 11.49
C GLN A 13 10.71 -10.33 10.38
N ALA A 14 10.77 -10.96 9.21
CA ALA A 14 11.55 -10.44 8.08
C ALA A 14 11.07 -9.05 7.61
N LEU A 15 9.76 -8.80 7.62
CA LEU A 15 9.19 -7.49 7.34
C LEU A 15 9.53 -6.48 8.45
N TYR A 16 9.51 -6.90 9.72
CA TYR A 16 9.90 -6.07 10.86
C TYR A 16 11.34 -5.60 10.76
N ASP A 17 12.25 -6.52 10.44
CA ASP A 17 13.67 -6.23 10.28
C ASP A 17 13.95 -5.36 9.03
N ASN A 18 13.02 -5.30 8.07
CA ASN A 18 13.13 -4.42 6.89
C ASN A 18 12.81 -2.95 7.22
N PHE A 19 12.04 -2.68 8.28
CA PHE A 19 11.70 -1.32 8.67
C PHE A 19 12.86 -0.63 9.38
N LEU A 20 13.33 0.48 8.81
CA LEU A 20 14.46 1.22 9.35
C LEU A 20 14.10 2.00 10.63
N LEU A 21 12.87 2.50 10.70
CA LEU A 21 12.41 3.40 11.75
C LEU A 21 10.98 3.02 12.14
N ARG A 22 10.65 3.18 13.43
CA ARG A 22 9.28 3.02 13.97
C ARG A 22 8.60 1.70 13.60
N ALA A 23 9.36 0.60 13.53
CA ALA A 23 8.87 -0.73 13.11
C ALA A 23 7.62 -1.18 13.86
N ASP A 24 7.55 -1.00 15.19
CA ASP A 24 6.34 -1.32 15.97
C ASP A 24 5.10 -0.54 15.53
N ALA A 25 5.24 0.78 15.33
CA ALA A 25 4.11 1.63 14.96
C ALA A 25 3.64 1.34 13.53
N LEU A 26 4.58 1.03 12.63
CA LEU A 26 4.30 0.54 11.28
C LEU A 26 3.57 -0.81 11.30
N PHE A 27 3.97 -1.72 12.18
CA PHE A 27 3.30 -3.02 12.33
C PHE A 27 1.89 -2.89 12.91
N ASN A 28 1.71 -2.07 13.94
CA ASN A 28 0.38 -1.76 14.47
C ASN A 28 -0.52 -1.14 13.39
N LEU A 29 0.03 -0.27 12.54
CA LEU A 29 -0.70 0.29 11.41
C LEU A 29 -1.05 -0.78 10.37
N LEU A 30 -0.13 -1.68 10.05
CA LEU A 30 -0.36 -2.78 9.12
C LEU A 30 -1.41 -3.78 9.65
N ASP A 31 -1.37 -4.10 10.94
CA ASP A 31 -2.33 -4.99 11.60
C ASP A 31 -3.72 -4.36 11.68
N SER A 32 -3.80 -3.08 12.06
CA SER A 32 -5.08 -2.34 12.07
C SER A 32 -5.69 -2.21 10.66
N LEU A 33 -4.88 -1.94 9.62
CA LEU A 33 -5.33 -1.96 8.23
C LEU A 33 -5.85 -3.33 7.79
N SER A 34 -5.18 -4.40 8.22
CA SER A 34 -5.58 -5.77 7.92
C SER A 34 -6.86 -6.18 8.66
N GLY A 35 -7.07 -5.65 9.87
CA GLY A 35 -8.25 -5.91 10.69
C GLY A 35 -9.48 -5.08 10.34
N ARG A 36 -9.32 -3.83 9.90
CA ARG A 36 -10.42 -2.88 9.65
C ARG A 36 -10.46 -2.37 8.19
N GLN A 37 -11.19 -3.09 7.34
CA GLN A 37 -11.36 -2.69 5.93
C GLN A 37 -12.34 -1.52 5.69
N ARG A 38 -13.04 -1.04 6.74
CA ARG A 38 -14.06 0.03 6.63
C ARG A 38 -13.66 1.35 7.29
N ALA A 39 -12.39 1.54 7.66
CA ALA A 39 -11.90 2.79 8.19
C ALA A 39 -12.22 3.95 7.22
N GLN A 40 -12.88 4.99 7.71
CA GLN A 40 -13.21 6.20 6.94
C GLN A 40 -12.09 7.24 7.02
N SER A 41 -11.19 7.11 7.98
CA SER A 41 -10.00 7.95 8.10
C SER A 41 -8.80 7.16 8.63
N ILE A 42 -7.60 7.67 8.36
CA ILE A 42 -6.37 7.06 8.87
C ILE A 42 -6.30 7.11 10.40
N VAL A 43 -6.87 8.15 11.02
CA VAL A 43 -6.90 8.32 12.48
C VAL A 43 -7.77 7.26 13.15
N GLU A 44 -8.83 6.80 12.48
CA GLU A 44 -9.71 5.76 13.00
C GLU A 44 -8.97 4.42 13.21
N LEU A 45 -7.89 4.18 12.47
CA LEU A 45 -7.05 2.99 12.64
C LEU A 45 -6.33 2.98 14.00
N SER A 46 -6.08 4.15 14.60
CA SER A 46 -5.49 4.21 15.95
C SER A 46 -6.47 3.84 17.07
N LEU A 47 -7.75 3.62 16.75
CA LEU A 47 -8.78 3.18 17.70
C LEU A 47 -8.97 1.65 17.70
N GLU A 48 -8.30 0.94 16.80
CA GLU A 48 -8.36 -0.52 16.72
C GLU A 48 -7.64 -1.17 17.90
N SER A 49 -8.13 -2.33 18.35
CA SER A 49 -7.50 -3.09 19.44
C SER A 49 -6.09 -3.57 19.07
N LEU A 50 -5.80 -3.69 17.77
CA LEU A 50 -4.48 -4.05 17.24
C LEU A 50 -3.51 -2.85 17.20
N TYR A 51 -3.97 -1.64 17.50
CA TYR A 51 -3.14 -0.45 17.55
C TYR A 51 -2.88 -0.04 19.00
N GLU A 52 -1.83 -0.62 19.59
CA GLU A 52 -1.51 -0.42 21.01
C GLU A 52 -0.94 0.98 21.35
N ARG A 53 -0.61 1.77 20.33
CA ARG A 53 0.09 3.07 20.49
C ARG A 53 -0.87 4.25 20.35
N GLN A 54 -0.35 5.46 20.56
CA GLN A 54 -1.13 6.70 20.46
C GLN A 54 -1.30 7.16 19.01
N TYR A 55 -2.34 7.96 18.76
CA TYR A 55 -2.64 8.51 17.43
C TYR A 55 -1.48 9.29 16.80
N SER A 56 -0.64 9.95 17.60
CA SER A 56 0.53 10.69 17.11
C SER A 56 1.57 9.77 16.47
N SER A 57 1.75 8.56 17.03
CA SER A 57 2.70 7.58 16.49
C SER A 57 2.31 7.03 15.12
N LEU A 58 1.04 7.22 14.72
CA LEU A 58 0.57 6.85 13.39
C LEU A 58 1.20 7.74 12.33
N TYR A 59 1.20 9.05 12.56
CA TYR A 59 1.79 10.00 11.64
C TYR A 59 3.31 9.83 11.58
N ASP A 60 3.96 9.67 12.74
CA ASP A 60 5.38 9.32 12.81
C ASP A 60 5.70 8.06 11.99
N ALA A 61 4.86 7.02 12.09
CA ALA A 61 5.07 5.77 11.35
C ALA A 61 4.99 6.01 9.83
N VAL A 62 4.00 6.77 9.36
CA VAL A 62 3.84 7.10 7.94
C VAL A 62 5.03 7.92 7.44
N ASP A 63 5.45 8.94 8.18
CA ASP A 63 6.59 9.79 7.82
C ASP A 63 7.91 9.01 7.81
N CYS A 64 8.05 8.05 8.74
CA CYS A 64 9.22 7.19 8.86
C CYS A 64 9.19 5.96 7.93
N PHE A 65 8.08 5.69 7.22
CA PHE A 65 7.96 4.50 6.37
C PHE A 65 9.03 4.46 5.27
N PHE A 66 9.41 5.63 4.76
CA PHE A 66 10.49 5.77 3.81
C PHE A 66 11.24 7.08 4.05
N THR A 67 12.49 6.97 4.47
CA THR A 67 13.43 8.08 4.56
C THR A 67 14.58 7.80 3.60
N ALA A 68 14.70 8.63 2.56
CA ALA A 68 15.79 8.51 1.61
C ALA A 68 17.12 8.84 2.29
N LYS A 69 18.15 8.02 2.08
CA LYS A 69 19.51 8.33 2.53
C LYS A 69 20.10 9.44 1.68
N LYS A 70 19.82 9.41 0.38
CA LYS A 70 20.15 10.47 -0.57
C LYS A 70 18.88 11.03 -1.20
N PRO A 71 18.54 12.31 -0.93
CA PRO A 71 17.34 12.94 -1.51
C PRO A 71 17.30 12.87 -3.04
N ASP A 72 18.45 13.03 -3.71
CA ASP A 72 18.54 13.03 -5.19
C ASP A 72 18.24 11.66 -5.82
N GLU A 73 18.44 10.57 -5.07
CA GLU A 73 18.19 9.19 -5.52
C GLU A 73 16.93 8.58 -4.88
N ALA A 74 16.09 9.40 -4.21
CA ALA A 74 14.97 8.93 -3.39
C ALA A 74 13.99 8.02 -4.15
N ALA A 75 13.70 8.31 -5.42
CA ALA A 75 12.81 7.48 -6.23
C ALA A 75 13.36 6.06 -6.45
N LYS A 76 14.67 5.96 -6.74
CA LYS A 76 15.35 4.70 -6.95
C LYS A 76 15.47 3.90 -5.64
N GLU A 77 15.88 4.56 -4.56
CA GLU A 77 15.92 3.94 -3.22
C GLU A 77 14.54 3.40 -2.81
N ARG A 78 13.46 4.15 -3.08
CA ARG A 78 12.09 3.71 -2.82
C ARG A 78 11.73 2.45 -3.61
N GLN A 79 12.10 2.38 -4.88
CA GLN A 79 11.87 1.22 -5.73
C GLN A 79 12.65 -0.01 -5.24
N GLU A 80 13.93 0.16 -4.88
CA GLU A 80 14.76 -0.92 -4.33
C GLU A 80 14.16 -1.48 -3.04
N LYS A 81 13.75 -0.60 -2.12
CA LYS A 81 13.07 -0.98 -0.87
C LYS A 81 11.74 -1.69 -1.11
N ALA A 82 10.97 -1.28 -2.13
CA ALA A 82 9.75 -1.97 -2.51
C ALA A 82 10.05 -3.40 -3.02
N LEU A 83 11.09 -3.57 -3.83
CA LEU A 83 11.52 -4.88 -4.33
C LEU A 83 12.01 -5.80 -3.20
N GLU A 84 12.72 -5.27 -2.20
CA GLU A 84 13.10 -6.03 -1.00
C GLU A 84 11.87 -6.59 -0.27
N ARG A 85 10.84 -5.76 -0.05
CA ARG A 85 9.58 -6.20 0.58
C ARG A 85 8.85 -7.24 -0.26
N ILE A 86 8.82 -7.07 -1.57
CA ILE A 86 8.22 -8.07 -2.48
C ILE A 86 8.96 -9.41 -2.33
N LYS A 87 10.30 -9.40 -2.28
CA LYS A 87 11.09 -10.64 -2.10
C LYS A 87 10.76 -11.38 -0.81
N ILE A 88 10.46 -10.66 0.27
CA ILE A 88 10.01 -11.25 1.54
C ILE A 88 8.63 -11.92 1.39
N LEU A 89 7.73 -11.34 0.59
CA LEU A 89 6.37 -11.85 0.39
C LEU A 89 6.26 -12.96 -0.66
N LEU A 90 7.17 -13.01 -1.64
CA LEU A 90 7.17 -13.98 -2.75
C LEU A 90 6.95 -15.45 -2.30
N PRO A 91 7.57 -15.96 -1.22
CA PRO A 91 7.40 -17.35 -0.80
C PRO A 91 5.97 -17.72 -0.38
N ILE A 92 5.17 -16.76 0.06
CA ILE A 92 3.76 -16.99 0.46
C ILE A 92 2.85 -17.03 -0.76
N LEU A 93 3.23 -16.34 -1.84
CA LEU A 93 2.35 -16.19 -2.98
C LEU A 93 2.06 -17.55 -3.61
N PRO A 94 0.78 -17.82 -3.97
CA PRO A 94 0.42 -19.08 -4.59
C PRO A 94 1.17 -19.22 -5.91
N LYS A 95 1.86 -20.36 -6.08
CA LYS A 95 2.57 -20.64 -7.34
C LYS A 95 1.57 -20.71 -8.49
N PRO A 96 1.92 -20.24 -9.69
CA PRO A 96 1.10 -20.40 -10.88
C PRO A 96 0.79 -21.88 -11.11
N SER A 97 -0.49 -22.25 -11.09
CA SER A 97 -0.94 -23.63 -11.27
C SER A 97 -1.28 -23.96 -12.72
N ARG A 98 -1.70 -22.97 -13.51
CA ARG A 98 -2.24 -23.15 -14.87
C ARG A 98 -1.30 -22.71 -15.99
N HIS A 99 -0.42 -21.76 -15.73
CA HIS A 99 0.51 -21.21 -16.71
C HIS A 99 1.94 -21.31 -16.18
N PRO A 100 2.95 -21.41 -17.06
CA PRO A 100 4.37 -21.44 -16.65
C PRO A 100 4.91 -20.08 -16.20
N PHE A 101 4.05 -19.06 -16.11
CA PHE A 101 4.40 -17.69 -15.76
C PHE A 101 3.44 -17.11 -14.72
N TRP A 102 3.91 -16.08 -14.00
CA TRP A 102 3.09 -15.29 -13.09
C TRP A 102 2.22 -14.32 -13.88
N LEU A 103 0.91 -14.37 -13.66
CA LEU A 103 -0.03 -13.42 -14.27
C LEU A 103 -0.38 -12.33 -13.28
N THR A 104 0.02 -11.09 -13.56
CA THR A 104 -0.31 -9.93 -12.74
C THR A 104 -1.22 -8.97 -13.49
N GLY A 105 -2.09 -8.28 -12.76
CA GLY A 105 -2.91 -7.18 -13.24
C GLY A 105 -2.49 -5.90 -12.53
N ILE A 106 -2.47 -4.80 -13.26
CA ILE A 106 -2.31 -3.46 -12.69
C ILE A 106 -3.62 -2.75 -12.91
N ASP A 107 -4.26 -2.31 -11.82
CA ASP A 107 -5.33 -1.35 -11.89
C ASP A 107 -4.84 0.00 -11.37
N ALA A 108 -5.24 1.08 -12.04
CA ALA A 108 -4.96 2.44 -11.62
C ALA A 108 -6.27 3.08 -11.22
N THR A 109 -6.57 3.07 -9.93
CA THR A 109 -7.78 3.70 -9.42
C THR A 109 -7.47 5.17 -9.14
N PRO A 110 -8.15 6.14 -9.80
CA PRO A 110 -8.21 7.48 -9.25
C PRO A 110 -8.96 7.34 -7.93
N ALA A 111 -8.27 7.50 -6.80
CA ALA A 111 -8.90 7.26 -5.52
C ALA A 111 -10.10 8.22 -5.41
N LEU A 112 -11.30 7.65 -5.35
CA LEU A 112 -12.56 8.41 -5.36
C LEU A 112 -12.85 9.19 -4.04
N PRO A 113 -11.94 9.21 -3.05
CA PRO A 113 -11.85 10.33 -2.09
C PRO A 113 -10.56 11.19 -2.22
N ALA A 114 -9.70 10.94 -3.20
CA ALA A 114 -8.41 11.62 -3.41
C ALA A 114 -8.42 12.76 -4.43
N LEU A 115 -9.57 13.08 -5.04
CA LEU A 115 -9.73 14.43 -5.57
C LEU A 115 -9.65 15.41 -4.41
N ARG A 116 -8.56 16.15 -4.36
CA ARG A 116 -8.29 17.13 -3.32
C ARG A 116 -7.99 18.48 -3.99
N PRO A 117 -8.95 19.04 -4.76
CA PRO A 117 -8.72 20.26 -5.54
C PRO A 117 -8.26 21.44 -4.66
N TYR A 118 -8.73 21.46 -3.41
CA TYR A 118 -8.40 22.50 -2.44
C TYR A 118 -7.19 22.19 -1.54
N ALA A 119 -6.60 20.99 -1.60
CA ALA A 119 -5.42 20.66 -0.80
C ALA A 119 -4.16 21.21 -1.46
N ARG A 120 -3.81 22.45 -1.13
CA ARG A 120 -2.64 23.16 -1.68
C ARG A 120 -1.30 22.59 -1.21
N THR A 121 -1.29 21.95 -0.04
CA THR A 121 -0.10 21.38 0.62
C THR A 121 0.11 19.90 0.29
N LEU A 122 -0.75 19.29 -0.52
CA LEU A 122 -0.61 17.90 -0.94
C LEU A 122 0.54 17.80 -1.96
N SER A 123 1.69 17.27 -1.51
CA SER A 123 2.85 16.98 -2.36
C SER A 123 2.46 16.04 -3.50
N ASP A 124 3.10 16.16 -4.66
CA ASP A 124 2.90 15.29 -5.84
C ASP A 124 1.46 15.24 -6.39
N ARG A 125 0.59 16.21 -6.06
CA ARG A 125 -0.75 16.29 -6.64
C ARG A 125 -0.66 16.59 -8.14
N GLY A 126 -1.39 15.82 -8.95
CA GLY A 126 -1.40 15.92 -10.40
C GLY A 126 -2.81 15.98 -10.97
N VAL A 127 -2.89 16.03 -12.31
CA VAL A 127 -4.15 15.91 -13.05
C VAL A 127 -4.39 14.43 -13.32
N THR A 128 -5.48 13.88 -12.78
CA THR A 128 -5.88 12.48 -12.95
C THR A 128 -7.23 12.38 -13.65
N TYR A 129 -7.50 11.23 -14.27
CA TYR A 129 -8.81 10.97 -14.86
C TYR A 129 -9.88 10.93 -13.76
N HIS A 130 -10.98 11.64 -13.98
CA HIS A 130 -12.15 11.62 -13.11
C HIS A 130 -13.43 11.64 -13.95
N PRO A 131 -14.26 10.59 -13.89
CA PRO A 131 -15.48 10.54 -14.68
C PRO A 131 -16.42 11.68 -14.26
N ASN A 132 -16.82 12.52 -15.21
CA ASN A 132 -17.76 13.61 -15.01
C ASN A 132 -18.93 13.44 -16.00
N PRO A 133 -20.16 13.23 -15.52
CA PRO A 133 -21.31 13.01 -16.40
C PRO A 133 -21.77 14.28 -17.13
N VAL A 134 -21.28 15.46 -16.76
CA VAL A 134 -21.68 16.72 -17.38
C VAL A 134 -21.08 16.86 -18.79
N PRO A 135 -21.90 16.96 -19.86
CA PRO A 135 -21.40 17.12 -21.22
C PRO A 135 -20.51 18.35 -21.39
N GLY A 136 -19.43 18.22 -22.15
CA GLY A 136 -18.49 19.32 -22.45
C GLY A 136 -17.37 19.52 -21.42
N ASN A 137 -17.46 18.92 -20.24
CA ASN A 137 -16.38 18.97 -19.25
C ASN A 137 -15.29 17.93 -19.55
N LYS A 138 -14.03 18.31 -19.34
CA LYS A 138 -12.91 17.36 -19.38
C LYS A 138 -13.03 16.39 -18.19
N PRO A 139 -12.90 15.07 -18.39
CA PRO A 139 -13.02 14.08 -17.33
C PRO A 139 -11.71 14.00 -16.53
N ILE A 140 -11.35 15.11 -15.88
CA ILE A 140 -10.10 15.26 -15.12
C ILE A 140 -10.36 15.91 -13.77
N GLY A 141 -9.50 15.61 -12.78
CA GLY A 141 -9.50 16.26 -11.48
C GLY A 141 -8.09 16.40 -10.91
N VAL A 142 -7.92 17.21 -9.87
CA VAL A 142 -6.64 17.43 -9.18
C VAL A 142 -6.55 16.55 -7.94
N GLY A 143 -5.52 15.71 -7.85
CA GLY A 143 -5.34 14.75 -6.76
C GLY A 143 -4.22 13.76 -7.01
N HIS A 144 -4.41 12.52 -6.55
CA HIS A 144 -3.50 11.40 -6.80
C HIS A 144 -4.20 10.23 -7.49
N SER A 145 -3.41 9.48 -8.25
CA SER A 145 -3.75 8.14 -8.70
C SER A 145 -2.84 7.15 -7.98
N TYR A 146 -3.39 6.04 -7.54
CA TYR A 146 -2.60 4.93 -7.01
C TYR A 146 -2.81 3.73 -7.92
N SER A 147 -1.75 2.96 -8.13
CA SER A 147 -1.83 1.71 -8.86
C SER A 147 -1.67 0.54 -7.89
N VAL A 148 -2.52 -0.46 -8.07
CA VAL A 148 -2.47 -1.72 -7.31
C VAL A 148 -2.02 -2.80 -8.28
N LEU A 149 -0.89 -3.43 -7.96
CA LEU A 149 -0.43 -4.64 -8.63
C LEU A 149 -1.05 -5.84 -7.90
N ALA A 150 -1.92 -6.57 -8.59
CA ALA A 150 -2.56 -7.77 -8.07
C ALA A 150 -2.02 -9.02 -8.79
N LEU A 151 -1.84 -10.10 -8.04
CA LEU A 151 -1.62 -11.42 -8.62
C LEU A 151 -2.98 -12.01 -9.02
N LEU A 152 -3.17 -12.32 -10.31
CA LEU A 152 -4.44 -12.83 -10.81
C LEU A 152 -4.52 -14.34 -10.63
N PRO A 153 -5.67 -14.88 -10.20
CA PRO A 153 -5.86 -16.31 -10.12
C PRO A 153 -5.88 -16.92 -11.52
N GLY A 154 -5.39 -18.14 -11.68
CA GLY A 154 -5.33 -18.84 -12.97
C GLY A 154 -6.70 -19.16 -13.61
N VAL A 155 -7.82 -18.72 -13.02
CA VAL A 155 -9.19 -19.01 -13.49
C VAL A 155 -9.85 -17.88 -14.26
N THR A 156 -9.24 -16.70 -14.36
CA THR A 156 -9.88 -15.55 -15.02
C THR A 156 -9.93 -15.77 -16.54
N LYS A 157 -11.08 -16.20 -17.06
CA LYS A 157 -11.39 -16.07 -18.50
C LYS A 157 -11.44 -14.58 -18.79
N ILE A 158 -10.40 -14.06 -19.44
CA ILE A 158 -10.45 -12.74 -20.05
C ILE A 158 -11.44 -12.89 -21.22
N THR A 159 -12.65 -12.37 -21.02
CA THR A 159 -13.70 -12.32 -22.05
C THR A 159 -13.84 -10.88 -22.47
#